data_AF-A0A3D2NNY5-F1
#
_entry.id   AF-A0A3D2NNY5-F1
#
_cell.length_a   1.000
_cell.length_b   1.000
_cell.length_c   1.000
_cell.angle_alpha   90.00
_cell.angle_beta   90.00
_cell.angle_gamma   90.00
#
_symmetry.space_group_name_H-M   'P 1'
#
loop_
_entity.id
_entity.type
_entity.pdbx_description
1 polymer ?
#
loop_
_entity_poly.entity_id
_entity_poly.type
_entity_poly.pdbx_seq_one_letter_code
_entity_poly.pdbx_strand_id
1 'polypeptide(L)'
;MLKARCGVLGLLMLLCASTANAVLNIEIIGAGEQQIPVSIVPFGGDEKLGLAIGEVVSGDLQRSGLFRLVDPLGKSPHAPAEVNYADWQVRGTEALAIGTVGAQANGRIEARFRLLDVVKKVELIGQAVSANDGQLRAVGHRIADLIYEKLTGNKGVFGTRIAYVNRQGRQFSLIVADSDGYNEQVVLSQHEPIMSPAWSPDGSHLAYVSFETGHAAVFVQSLYTN
;
A
#
# COMPACT_ATOMS: atom_id res chain seq x y z
N MET A 1 18.92 44.35 46.78
CA MET A 1 19.02 42.89 46.57
C MET A 1 18.07 42.49 45.44
N LEU A 2 18.56 42.22 44.23
CA LEU A 2 17.78 41.51 43.19
C LEU A 2 18.70 41.06 42.04
N LYS A 3 19.39 39.93 42.22
CA LYS A 3 20.07 39.19 41.14
C LYS A 3 20.01 37.71 41.48
N ALA A 4 19.00 36.99 40.99
CA ALA A 4 19.00 35.52 40.92
C ALA A 4 17.67 34.97 40.36
N ARG A 5 17.26 35.28 39.12
CA ARG A 5 16.09 34.59 38.50
C ARG A 5 16.17 34.31 36.98
N CYS A 6 17.30 34.50 36.31
CA CYS A 6 17.41 34.17 34.86
C CYS A 6 17.93 32.75 34.54
N GLY A 7 18.47 32.00 35.51
CA GLY A 7 19.14 30.72 35.21
C GLY A 7 18.20 29.51 35.02
N VAL A 8 17.00 29.55 35.59
CA VAL A 8 16.14 28.35 35.68
C VAL A 8 15.27 28.17 34.43
N LEU A 9 15.00 29.24 33.67
CA LEU A 9 14.11 29.16 32.50
C LEU A 9 14.79 28.52 31.27
N GLY A 10 16.12 28.62 31.15
CA GLY A 10 16.86 28.05 30.02
C GLY A 10 17.02 26.52 30.10
N LEU A 11 17.06 25.95 31.31
CA LEU A 11 17.30 24.50 31.48
C LEU A 11 16.04 23.65 31.26
N LEU A 12 14.84 24.24 31.41
CA LEU A 12 13.57 23.54 31.15
C LEU A 12 13.22 23.41 29.65
N MET A 13 13.78 24.25 28.78
CA MET A 13 13.50 24.19 27.33
C MET A 13 14.29 23.10 26.59
N LEU A 14 15.32 22.51 27.20
CA LEU A 14 16.14 21.46 26.58
C LEU A 14 15.58 20.04 26.76
N LEU A 15 14.54 19.86 27.60
CA LEU A 15 13.95 18.54 27.90
C LEU A 15 12.76 18.15 27.01
N CYS A 16 12.36 19.02 26.08
CA CYS A 16 11.29 18.75 25.11
C CYS A 16 11.84 18.53 23.69
N ALA A 17 12.94 17.79 23.56
CA ALA A 17 13.36 17.28 22.25
C ALA A 17 12.41 16.13 21.86
N SER A 18 11.33 16.46 21.16
CA SER A 18 10.45 15.46 20.56
C SER A 18 11.25 14.60 19.59
N THR A 19 11.08 13.28 19.67
CA THR A 19 11.58 12.35 18.67
C THR A 19 10.82 12.59 17.37
N ALA A 20 11.48 13.22 16.39
CA ALA A 20 10.98 13.27 15.03
C ALA A 20 11.12 11.88 14.42
N ASN A 21 10.05 11.09 14.47
CA ASN A 21 9.96 9.86 13.68
C ASN A 21 9.68 10.28 12.23
N ALA A 22 10.67 10.07 11.36
CA ALA A 22 10.46 10.19 9.92
C ALA A 22 9.65 8.98 9.44
N VAL A 23 8.33 9.10 9.50
CA VAL A 23 7.42 8.18 8.81
C VAL A 23 7.27 8.70 7.38
N LEU A 24 7.50 7.85 6.39
CA LEU A 24 7.20 8.16 5.00
C LEU A 24 5.68 8.36 4.89
N ASN A 25 5.25 9.62 4.78
CA ASN A 25 3.85 9.96 4.60
C ASN A 25 3.62 10.27 3.12
N ILE A 26 2.79 9.46 2.46
CA ILE A 26 2.43 9.69 1.06
C ILE A 26 1.30 10.72 1.05
N GLU A 27 1.63 11.97 0.73
CA GLU A 27 0.65 13.05 0.58
C GLU A 27 0.25 13.22 -0.89
N ILE A 28 -1.04 13.15 -1.19
CA ILE A 28 -1.57 13.32 -2.54
C ILE A 28 -1.81 14.82 -2.78
N ILE A 29 -0.97 15.47 -3.58
CA ILE A 29 -1.14 16.87 -3.99
C ILE A 29 -1.70 16.90 -5.42
N GLY A 30 -2.95 17.34 -5.60
CA GLY A 30 -3.56 17.58 -6.92
C GLY A 30 -4.30 16.39 -7.54
N ALA A 31 -5.23 15.76 -6.82
CA ALA A 31 -6.16 14.81 -7.43
C ALA A 31 -7.05 15.51 -8.48
N GLY A 32 -7.15 14.94 -9.68
CA GLY A 32 -7.88 15.53 -10.81
C GLY A 32 -9.37 15.74 -10.51
N GLU A 33 -9.98 16.74 -11.17
CA GLU A 33 -11.38 17.15 -10.96
C GLU A 33 -12.43 16.02 -11.16
N GLN A 34 -12.06 14.87 -11.74
CA GLN A 34 -12.96 13.72 -11.92
C GLN A 34 -12.35 12.43 -11.38
N GLN A 35 -12.68 12.11 -10.13
CA GLN A 35 -12.37 10.82 -9.51
C GLN A 35 -13.53 9.83 -9.71
N ILE A 36 -13.22 8.58 -9.98
CA ILE A 36 -14.21 7.50 -10.12
C ILE A 36 -14.74 7.12 -8.73
N PRO A 37 -16.04 7.29 -8.44
CA PRO A 37 -16.62 6.90 -7.16
C PRO A 37 -16.73 5.38 -7.03
N VAL A 38 -16.00 4.80 -6.08
CA VAL A 38 -15.96 3.36 -5.86
C VAL A 38 -16.29 3.01 -4.41
N SER A 39 -17.12 2.00 -4.22
CA SER A 39 -17.35 1.39 -2.91
C SER A 39 -16.67 0.03 -2.84
N ILE A 40 -15.84 -0.18 -1.81
CA ILE A 40 -15.23 -1.46 -1.49
C ILE A 40 -15.97 -2.01 -0.27
N VAL A 41 -16.78 -3.04 -0.48
CA VAL A 41 -17.50 -3.70 0.62
C VAL A 41 -16.51 -4.62 1.36
N PRO A 42 -16.50 -4.62 2.71
CA PRO A 42 -15.74 -5.61 3.47
C PRO A 42 -16.04 -7.02 2.95
N PHE A 43 -15.01 -7.79 2.64
CA PHE A 43 -15.23 -9.12 2.06
C PHE A 43 -15.84 -10.05 3.10
N GLY A 44 -16.84 -10.84 2.71
CA GLY A 44 -17.50 -11.80 3.58
C GLY A 44 -16.66 -13.06 3.80
N GLY A 45 -17.11 -13.96 4.68
CA GLY A 45 -16.36 -15.16 5.05
C GLY A 45 -15.51 -14.93 6.30
N ASP A 46 -14.19 -15.06 6.19
CA ASP A 46 -13.28 -14.73 7.30
C ASP A 46 -13.19 -13.20 7.47
N GLU A 47 -13.76 -12.69 8.56
CA GLU A 47 -13.86 -11.25 8.83
C GLU A 47 -12.50 -10.57 8.91
N LYS A 48 -11.51 -11.19 9.56
CA LYS A 48 -10.18 -10.60 9.73
C LYS A 48 -9.46 -10.50 8.39
N LEU A 49 -9.53 -11.56 7.58
CA LEU A 49 -8.96 -11.54 6.23
C LEU A 49 -9.69 -10.55 5.33
N GLY A 50 -11.01 -10.45 5.46
CA GLY A 50 -11.85 -9.59 4.63
C GLY A 50 -11.60 -8.11 4.88
N LEU A 51 -11.46 -7.73 6.16
CA LEU A 51 -11.06 -6.37 6.56
C LEU A 51 -9.68 -6.02 6.02
N ALA A 52 -8.68 -6.88 6.24
CA ALA A 52 -7.31 -6.63 5.81
C ALA A 52 -7.17 -6.49 4.28
N ILE A 53 -7.88 -7.31 3.49
CA ILE A 53 -7.92 -7.16 2.03
C ILE A 53 -8.62 -5.85 1.64
N GLY A 54 -9.76 -5.55 2.26
CA GLY A 54 -10.51 -4.32 1.98
C GLY A 54 -9.70 -3.05 2.24
N GLU A 55 -8.90 -3.02 3.31
CA GLU A 55 -7.98 -1.92 3.65
C GLU A 55 -6.91 -1.73 2.59
N VAL A 56 -6.26 -2.81 2.12
CA VAL A 56 -5.25 -2.74 1.05
C VAL A 56 -5.87 -2.22 -0.24
N VAL A 57 -7.00 -2.80 -0.66
CA VAL A 57 -7.69 -2.39 -1.90
C VAL A 57 -8.09 -0.91 -1.85
N SER A 58 -8.66 -0.49 -0.72
CA SER A 58 -9.09 0.90 -0.52
C SER A 58 -7.89 1.87 -0.54
N GLY A 59 -6.82 1.51 0.17
CA GLY A 59 -5.59 2.31 0.23
C GLY A 59 -4.92 2.48 -1.12
N ASP A 60 -4.84 1.41 -1.92
CA ASP A 60 -4.27 1.43 -3.27
C ASP A 60 -5.04 2.35 -4.22
N LEU A 61 -6.35 2.13 -4.32
CA LEU A 61 -7.21 2.92 -5.20
C LEU A 61 -7.20 4.39 -4.80
N GLN A 62 -7.25 4.69 -3.50
CA GLN A 62 -7.17 6.06 -3.00
C GLN A 62 -5.82 6.71 -3.32
N ARG A 63 -4.69 6.01 -3.07
CA ARG A 63 -3.34 6.51 -3.37
C ARG A 63 -3.11 6.82 -4.84
N SER A 64 -3.82 6.15 -5.74
CA SER A 64 -3.71 6.45 -7.17
C SER A 64 -4.22 7.85 -7.55
N GLY A 65 -5.02 8.49 -6.69
CA GLY A 65 -5.65 9.79 -6.95
C GLY A 65 -6.81 9.76 -7.95
N LEU A 66 -7.05 8.63 -8.63
CA LEU A 66 -8.10 8.47 -9.64
C LEU A 66 -9.45 8.02 -9.07
N PHE A 67 -9.49 7.55 -7.82
CA PHE A 67 -10.69 7.01 -7.20
C PHE A 67 -11.07 7.81 -5.96
N ARG A 68 -12.38 7.94 -5.75
CA ARG A 68 -12.96 8.45 -4.50
C ARG A 68 -13.71 7.32 -3.83
N LEU A 69 -13.31 6.98 -2.61
CA LEU A 69 -14.00 5.95 -1.84
C LEU A 69 -15.37 6.45 -1.36
N VAL A 70 -16.39 5.61 -1.52
CA VAL A 70 -17.74 5.85 -1.03
C VAL A 70 -18.07 4.80 0.03
N ASP A 71 -18.35 5.25 1.25
CA ASP A 71 -18.62 4.40 2.42
C ASP A 71 -19.87 3.50 2.19
N PRO A 72 -19.75 2.17 2.37
CA PRO A 72 -20.87 1.23 2.38
C PRO A 72 -21.96 1.49 3.44
N LEU A 73 -21.68 2.26 4.50
CA LEU A 73 -22.60 2.54 5.62
C LEU A 73 -23.23 1.28 6.23
N GLY A 74 -22.40 0.27 6.47
CA GLY A 74 -22.81 -1.02 7.06
C GLY A 74 -23.59 -1.94 6.11
N LYS A 75 -23.67 -1.63 4.81
CA LYS A 75 -24.18 -2.56 3.79
C LYS A 75 -23.07 -3.56 3.43
N SER A 76 -23.40 -4.85 3.49
CA SER A 76 -22.44 -5.93 3.25
C SER A 76 -22.94 -7.00 2.27
N PRO A 77 -23.30 -6.66 1.02
CA PRO A 77 -23.55 -7.69 0.01
C PRO A 77 -22.24 -8.36 -0.40
N HIS A 78 -22.27 -9.69 -0.54
CA HIS A 78 -21.12 -10.51 -0.96
C HIS A 78 -21.40 -11.26 -2.27
N ALA A 79 -22.63 -11.24 -2.77
CA ALA A 79 -23.02 -11.75 -4.08
C ALA A 79 -23.84 -10.73 -4.89
N PRO A 80 -23.78 -10.72 -6.24
CA PRO A 80 -24.55 -9.77 -7.07
C PRO A 80 -26.06 -9.81 -6.81
N ALA A 81 -26.60 -10.99 -6.48
CA ALA A 81 -28.03 -11.15 -6.18
C ALA A 81 -28.48 -10.42 -4.90
N GLU A 82 -27.56 -10.09 -4.01
CA GLU A 82 -27.83 -9.38 -2.74
C GLU A 82 -27.78 -7.85 -2.93
N VAL A 83 -27.34 -7.37 -4.09
CA VAL A 83 -27.09 -5.96 -4.34
C VAL A 83 -28.39 -5.24 -4.73
N ASN A 84 -28.86 -4.37 -3.83
CA ASN A 84 -29.83 -3.35 -4.19
C ASN A 84 -29.15 -2.13 -4.82
N TYR A 85 -29.07 -2.10 -6.16
CA TYR A 85 -28.40 -1.04 -6.92
C TYR A 85 -28.89 0.38 -6.60
N ALA A 86 -30.19 0.55 -6.30
CA ALA A 86 -30.75 1.88 -6.03
C ALA A 86 -30.10 2.52 -4.79
N ASP A 87 -29.81 1.72 -3.76
CA ASP A 87 -29.17 2.22 -2.54
C ASP A 87 -27.77 2.79 -2.84
N TRP A 88 -27.02 2.16 -3.73
CA TRP A 88 -25.66 2.57 -4.12
C TRP A 88 -25.69 3.79 -5.06
N GLN A 89 -26.65 3.84 -5.99
CA GLN A 89 -26.84 4.98 -6.89
C GLN A 89 -27.12 6.28 -6.12
N VAL A 90 -27.98 6.23 -5.10
CA VAL A 90 -28.30 7.40 -4.26
C VAL A 90 -27.07 7.92 -3.50
N ARG A 91 -26.10 7.05 -3.21
CA ARG A 91 -24.82 7.43 -2.57
C ARG A 91 -23.77 7.93 -3.56
N GLY A 92 -24.07 7.93 -4.86
CA GLY A 92 -23.13 8.31 -5.91
C GLY A 92 -22.02 7.29 -6.11
N THR A 93 -22.23 6.03 -5.74
CA THR A 93 -21.32 4.93 -6.08
C THR A 93 -21.53 4.55 -7.55
N GLU A 94 -20.48 4.57 -8.35
CA GLU A 94 -20.53 4.17 -9.77
C GLU A 94 -19.98 2.74 -9.97
N ALA A 95 -18.93 2.40 -9.22
CA ALA A 95 -18.35 1.06 -9.19
C ALA A 95 -18.46 0.44 -7.79
N LEU A 96 -18.84 -0.83 -7.71
CA LEU A 96 -19.02 -1.55 -6.46
C LEU A 96 -18.20 -2.84 -6.47
N ALA A 97 -17.25 -2.96 -5.55
CA ALA A 97 -16.48 -4.18 -5.33
C ALA A 97 -17.08 -4.95 -4.13
N ILE A 98 -17.43 -6.21 -4.37
CA ILE A 98 -17.93 -7.15 -3.37
C ILE A 98 -17.17 -8.46 -3.48
N GLY A 99 -17.22 -9.28 -2.43
CA GLY A 99 -16.59 -10.59 -2.48
C GLY A 99 -16.62 -11.33 -1.16
N THR A 100 -15.96 -12.48 -1.18
CA THR A 100 -15.74 -13.35 -0.02
C THR A 100 -14.29 -13.78 0.03
N VAL A 101 -13.75 -14.00 1.23
CA VAL A 101 -12.43 -14.56 1.47
C VAL A 101 -12.49 -15.68 2.49
N GLY A 102 -11.64 -16.69 2.30
CA GLY A 102 -11.46 -17.75 3.28
C GLY A 102 -10.14 -18.49 3.11
N ALA A 103 -9.73 -19.16 4.18
CA ALA A 103 -8.63 -20.11 4.15
C ALA A 103 -9.08 -21.43 3.49
N GLN A 104 -8.20 -22.02 2.70
CA GLN A 104 -8.37 -23.33 2.08
C GLN A 104 -7.69 -24.41 2.91
N ALA A 105 -8.06 -25.68 2.70
CA ALA A 105 -7.54 -26.83 3.45
C ALA A 105 -6.02 -27.02 3.36
N ASN A 106 -5.37 -26.43 2.35
CA ASN A 106 -3.92 -26.46 2.12
C ASN A 106 -3.19 -25.25 2.74
N GLY A 107 -3.87 -24.41 3.53
CA GLY A 107 -3.31 -23.19 4.12
C GLY A 107 -3.25 -21.99 3.17
N ARG A 108 -3.71 -22.11 1.92
CA ARG A 108 -3.81 -20.97 1.00
C ARG A 108 -5.00 -20.10 1.34
N ILE A 109 -4.88 -18.80 1.10
CA ILE A 109 -6.01 -17.87 1.19
C ILE A 109 -6.57 -17.68 -0.22
N GLU A 110 -7.89 -17.72 -0.36
CA GLU A 110 -8.56 -17.40 -1.61
C GLU A 110 -9.62 -16.33 -1.39
N ALA A 111 -9.49 -15.22 -2.11
CA ALA A 111 -10.47 -14.16 -2.18
C ALA A 111 -11.17 -14.20 -3.54
N ARG A 112 -12.48 -14.35 -3.53
CA ARG A 112 -13.33 -14.25 -4.72
C ARG A 112 -13.98 -12.90 -4.71
N PHE A 113 -13.72 -12.10 -5.75
CA PHE A 113 -14.29 -10.77 -5.87
C PHE A 113 -15.08 -10.61 -7.16
N ARG A 114 -15.93 -9.60 -7.14
CA ARG A 114 -16.81 -9.14 -8.20
C ARG A 114 -16.75 -7.62 -8.22
N LEU A 115 -16.56 -7.05 -9.39
CA LEU A 115 -16.70 -5.61 -9.63
C LEU A 115 -17.96 -5.40 -10.46
N LEU A 116 -18.84 -4.54 -9.98
CA LEU A 116 -20.13 -4.23 -10.59
C LEU A 116 -20.17 -2.77 -11.03
N ASP A 117 -20.74 -2.52 -12.20
CA ASP A 117 -21.16 -1.19 -12.64
C ASP A 117 -22.55 -0.93 -12.03
N VAL A 118 -22.63 0.02 -11.11
CA VAL A 118 -23.85 0.32 -10.37
C VAL A 118 -24.88 1.06 -11.25
N VAL A 119 -24.41 1.82 -12.23
CA VAL A 119 -25.26 2.60 -13.13
C VAL A 119 -25.91 1.69 -14.16
N LYS A 120 -25.09 0.87 -14.84
CA LYS A 120 -25.54 -0.07 -15.87
C LYS A 120 -26.10 -1.36 -15.30
N LYS A 121 -25.87 -1.64 -14.01
CA LYS A 121 -26.33 -2.83 -13.30
C LYS A 121 -25.79 -4.13 -13.92
N VAL A 122 -24.51 -4.11 -14.28
CA VAL A 122 -23.82 -5.26 -14.90
C VAL A 122 -22.57 -5.61 -14.11
N GLU A 123 -22.19 -6.89 -14.15
CA GLU A 123 -20.89 -7.34 -13.68
C GLU A 123 -19.81 -6.96 -14.69
N LEU A 124 -18.78 -6.24 -14.23
CA LEU A 124 -17.64 -5.84 -15.05
C LEU A 124 -16.57 -6.94 -15.09
N ILE A 125 -16.31 -7.56 -13.94
CA ILE A 125 -15.32 -8.63 -13.77
C ILE A 125 -15.63 -9.44 -12.52
N GLY A 126 -15.36 -10.74 -12.57
CA GLY A 126 -15.39 -11.65 -11.43
C GLY A 126 -14.23 -12.63 -11.46
N GLN A 127 -13.40 -12.66 -10.41
CA GLN A 127 -12.21 -13.51 -10.35
C GLN A 127 -11.93 -14.03 -8.94
N ALA A 128 -11.16 -15.11 -8.87
CA ALA A 128 -10.55 -15.61 -7.65
C ALA A 128 -9.07 -15.24 -7.64
N VAL A 129 -8.59 -14.71 -6.52
CA VAL A 129 -7.19 -14.40 -6.27
C VAL A 129 -6.76 -15.21 -5.07
N SER A 130 -5.72 -16.02 -5.25
CA SER A 130 -5.25 -16.93 -4.20
C SER A 130 -3.76 -16.75 -3.96
N ALA A 131 -3.37 -16.72 -2.69
CA ALA A 131 -1.97 -16.60 -2.28
C ALA A 131 -1.64 -17.60 -1.17
N ASN A 132 -0.35 -17.83 -0.95
CA ASN A 132 0.08 -18.63 0.20
C ASN A 132 -0.14 -17.85 1.49
N ASP A 133 -0.10 -18.56 2.62
CA ASP A 133 -0.16 -17.92 3.93
C ASP A 133 0.97 -16.87 4.07
N GLY A 134 0.68 -15.76 4.74
CA GLY A 134 1.59 -14.62 4.85
C GLY A 134 1.63 -13.66 3.65
N GLN A 135 0.97 -13.97 2.53
CA GLN A 135 0.93 -13.11 1.33
C GLN A 135 -0.43 -12.38 1.14
N LEU A 136 -1.16 -12.15 2.23
CA LEU A 136 -2.49 -11.54 2.20
C LEU A 136 -2.52 -10.17 1.51
N ARG A 137 -1.50 -9.33 1.74
CA ARG A 137 -1.39 -8.01 1.10
C ARG A 137 -1.29 -8.11 -0.41
N ALA A 138 -0.58 -9.11 -0.93
CA ALA A 138 -0.48 -9.35 -2.37
C ALA A 138 -1.85 -9.69 -3.00
N VAL A 139 -2.76 -10.34 -2.24
CA VAL A 139 -4.15 -10.55 -2.68
C VAL A 139 -4.87 -9.20 -2.83
N GLY A 140 -4.76 -8.32 -1.83
CA GLY A 140 -5.34 -6.98 -1.88
C GLY A 140 -4.82 -6.15 -3.06
N HIS A 141 -3.50 -6.05 -3.21
CA HIS A 141 -2.87 -5.34 -4.32
C HIS A 141 -3.31 -5.88 -5.68
N ARG A 142 -3.41 -7.21 -5.82
CA ARG A 142 -3.86 -7.83 -7.07
C ARG A 142 -5.32 -7.50 -7.38
N ILE A 143 -6.20 -7.48 -6.37
CA ILE A 143 -7.60 -7.07 -6.55
C ILE A 143 -7.66 -5.59 -6.95
N ALA A 144 -6.88 -4.72 -6.30
CA ALA A 144 -6.80 -3.30 -6.66
C ALA A 144 -6.32 -3.09 -8.11
N ASP A 145 -5.29 -3.83 -8.54
CA ASP A 145 -4.77 -3.78 -9.92
C ASP A 145 -5.86 -4.16 -10.94
N LEU A 146 -6.65 -5.21 -10.64
CA LEU A 146 -7.73 -5.66 -11.51
C LEU A 146 -8.88 -4.65 -11.57
N ILE A 147 -9.25 -4.03 -10.45
CA ILE A 147 -10.26 -2.97 -10.41
C ILE A 147 -9.77 -1.75 -11.21
N TYR A 148 -8.53 -1.34 -10.98
CA TYR A 148 -7.90 -0.22 -11.66
C TYR A 148 -7.85 -0.43 -13.16
N GLU A 149 -7.38 -1.59 -13.62
CA GLU A 149 -7.31 -1.93 -15.04
C GLU A 149 -8.69 -1.99 -15.67
N LYS A 150 -9.68 -2.55 -14.97
CA LYS A 150 -11.03 -2.66 -15.51
C LYS A 150 -11.70 -1.29 -15.70
N LEU A 151 -11.44 -0.34 -14.80
CA LEU A 151 -12.09 0.97 -14.82
C LEU A 151 -11.33 2.04 -15.61
N THR A 152 -10.01 1.89 -15.74
CA THR A 152 -9.16 2.89 -16.42
C THR A 152 -8.63 2.42 -17.78
N GLY A 153 -8.60 1.10 -18.03
CA GLY A 153 -7.96 0.50 -19.19
C GLY A 153 -6.43 0.38 -19.08
N ASN A 154 -5.82 0.88 -18.01
CA ASN A 154 -4.37 0.84 -17.77
C ASN A 154 -4.02 -0.18 -16.69
N LYS A 155 -2.90 -0.87 -16.81
CA LYS A 155 -2.47 -1.81 -15.76
C LYS A 155 -2.15 -1.07 -14.46
N GLY A 156 -2.67 -1.60 -13.35
CA GLY A 156 -2.26 -1.18 -12.01
C GLY A 156 -0.82 -1.61 -11.70
N VAL A 157 -0.21 -0.91 -10.74
CA VAL A 157 1.17 -1.15 -10.27
C VAL A 157 1.24 -1.34 -8.76
N PHE A 158 0.13 -1.63 -8.10
CA PHE A 158 0.06 -1.66 -6.63
C PHE A 158 0.85 -2.81 -6.04
N GLY A 159 0.91 -3.95 -6.74
CA GLY A 159 1.73 -5.10 -6.35
C GLY A 159 3.24 -4.95 -6.60
N THR A 160 3.71 -3.75 -6.97
CA THR A 160 5.15 -3.48 -7.19
C THR A 160 5.88 -3.15 -5.89
N ARG A 161 7.19 -2.98 -5.98
CA ARG A 161 8.08 -2.63 -4.85
C ARG A 161 8.88 -1.38 -5.17
N ILE A 162 9.28 -0.66 -4.15
CA ILE A 162 10.23 0.46 -4.22
C ILE A 162 11.55 0.06 -3.57
N ALA A 163 12.65 0.68 -4.04
CA ALA A 163 13.94 0.62 -3.37
C ALA A 163 14.37 2.04 -3.02
N TYR A 164 14.85 2.22 -1.79
CA TYR A 164 15.30 3.52 -1.32
C TYR A 164 16.45 3.36 -0.32
N VAL A 165 17.21 4.44 -0.12
CA VAL A 165 18.30 4.47 0.84
C VAL A 165 17.87 5.31 2.04
N ASN A 166 17.86 4.69 3.22
CA ASN A 166 17.67 5.38 4.48
C ASN A 166 19.04 5.69 5.11
N ARG A 167 19.20 6.89 5.68
CA ARG A 167 20.39 7.27 6.43
C ARG A 167 20.03 7.63 7.86
N GLN A 168 20.56 6.86 8.80
CA GLN A 168 20.45 7.14 10.23
C GLN A 168 21.84 7.42 10.81
N GLY A 169 22.15 8.70 11.04
CA GLY A 169 23.48 9.12 11.48
C GLY A 169 24.57 8.77 10.44
N ARG A 170 25.44 7.82 10.81
CA ARG A 170 26.52 7.31 9.93
C ARG A 170 26.15 6.04 9.20
N GLN A 171 25.00 5.43 9.49
CA GLN A 171 24.57 4.20 8.87
C GLN A 171 23.70 4.48 7.64
N PHE A 172 24.01 3.82 6.54
CA PHE A 172 23.24 3.82 5.30
C PHE A 172 22.65 2.43 5.10
N SER A 173 21.35 2.38 4.83
CA SER A 173 20.62 1.13 4.60
C SER A 173 19.90 1.19 3.27
N LEU A 174 20.19 0.22 2.39
CA LEU A 174 19.39 -0.04 1.19
C LEU A 174 18.18 -0.85 1.60
N ILE A 175 16.99 -0.30 1.38
CA ILE A 175 15.72 -0.89 1.80
C ILE A 175 14.86 -1.15 0.56
N VAL A 176 14.18 -2.29 0.56
CA VAL A 176 13.11 -2.64 -0.37
C VAL A 176 11.81 -2.73 0.40
N ALA A 177 10.74 -2.15 -0.14
CA ALA A 177 9.40 -2.18 0.45
C ALA A 177 8.35 -2.38 -0.65
N ASP A 178 7.13 -2.75 -0.26
CA ASP A 178 5.96 -2.68 -1.16
C ASP A 178 5.77 -1.24 -1.66
N SER A 179 5.05 -1.07 -2.77
CA SER A 179 4.85 0.25 -3.39
C SER A 179 4.19 1.28 -2.45
N ASP A 180 3.49 0.80 -1.43
CA ASP A 180 2.86 1.61 -0.39
C ASP A 180 3.63 1.70 0.93
N GLY A 181 4.89 1.25 0.94
CA GLY A 181 5.82 1.37 2.07
C GLY A 181 5.70 0.26 3.12
N TYR A 182 4.81 -0.72 2.94
CA TYR A 182 4.73 -1.87 3.84
C TYR A 182 5.83 -2.91 3.52
N ASN A 183 5.99 -3.88 4.42
CA ASN A 183 6.92 -5.01 4.24
C ASN A 183 8.38 -4.57 3.95
N GLU A 184 8.85 -3.55 4.67
CA GLU A 184 10.22 -3.07 4.53
C GLU A 184 11.25 -4.15 4.89
N GLN A 185 12.25 -4.31 4.02
CA GLN A 185 13.34 -5.25 4.18
C GLN A 185 14.66 -4.54 3.91
N VAL A 186 15.57 -4.63 4.88
CA VAL A 186 16.94 -4.12 4.73
C VAL A 186 17.72 -5.12 3.88
N VAL A 187 18.09 -4.71 2.66
CA VAL A 187 18.88 -5.50 1.71
C VAL A 187 20.37 -5.46 2.05
N LEU A 188 20.85 -4.27 2.42
CA LEU A 188 22.24 -4.00 2.79
C LEU A 188 22.28 -2.88 3.82
N SER A 189 23.20 -2.97 4.79
CA SER A 189 23.45 -1.88 5.72
C SER A 189 24.94 -1.75 6.02
N GLN A 190 25.45 -0.51 5.97
CA GLN A 190 26.88 -0.21 6.12
C GLN A 190 27.13 1.24 6.55
N HIS A 191 28.39 1.62 6.78
CA HIS A 191 28.76 2.97 7.19
C HIS A 191 29.16 3.88 6.02
N GLU A 192 29.35 3.28 4.86
CA GLU A 192 29.71 3.93 3.61
C GLU A 192 28.46 4.32 2.82
N PRO A 193 28.45 5.47 2.12
CA PRO A 193 27.29 5.91 1.35
C PRO A 193 26.83 4.85 0.33
N ILE A 194 25.51 4.63 0.28
CA ILE A 194 24.84 3.87 -0.78
C ILE A 194 24.07 4.89 -1.63
N MET A 195 24.19 4.81 -2.96
CA MET A 195 23.55 5.77 -3.86
C MET A 195 22.92 5.09 -5.07
N SER A 196 21.88 5.76 -5.58
CA SER A 196 21.27 5.48 -6.90
C SER A 196 20.91 4.01 -7.14
N PRO A 197 20.07 3.39 -6.28
CA PRO A 197 19.63 2.02 -6.53
C PRO A 197 18.82 1.93 -7.83
N ALA A 198 19.06 0.88 -8.61
CA ALA A 198 18.38 0.61 -9.87
C ALA A 198 17.98 -0.87 -9.96
N TRP A 199 16.71 -1.12 -10.28
CA TRP A 199 16.17 -2.47 -10.45
C TRP A 199 16.61 -3.09 -11.78
N SER A 200 16.95 -4.37 -11.73
CA SER A 200 16.96 -5.22 -12.92
C SER A 200 15.53 -5.34 -13.50
N PRO A 201 15.37 -5.52 -14.83
CA PRO A 201 14.04 -5.58 -15.46
C PRO A 201 13.12 -6.69 -14.94
N ASP A 202 13.68 -7.78 -14.41
CA ASP A 202 12.94 -8.90 -13.82
C ASP A 202 12.70 -8.73 -12.30
N GLY A 203 13.24 -7.66 -11.70
CA GLY A 203 13.07 -7.35 -10.29
C GLY A 203 13.84 -8.26 -9.32
N SER A 204 14.80 -9.05 -9.83
CA SER A 204 15.55 -10.03 -9.01
C SER A 204 16.81 -9.46 -8.37
N HIS A 205 17.35 -8.38 -8.92
CA HIS A 205 18.58 -7.72 -8.47
C HIS A 205 18.42 -6.21 -8.36
N LEU A 206 19.24 -5.60 -7.49
CA LEU A 206 19.48 -4.16 -7.41
C LEU A 206 20.94 -3.85 -7.74
N ALA A 207 21.16 -2.94 -8.68
CA ALA A 207 22.43 -2.26 -8.86
C ALA A 207 22.48 -1.01 -7.97
N TYR A 208 23.64 -0.68 -7.40
CA TYR A 208 23.83 0.52 -6.57
C TYR A 208 25.30 0.96 -6.56
N VAL A 209 25.54 2.21 -6.20
CA VAL A 209 26.90 2.74 -5.95
C VAL A 209 27.23 2.64 -4.47
N SER A 210 28.40 2.11 -4.14
CA SER A 210 28.96 2.01 -2.77
C SER A 210 30.40 2.50 -2.74
N PHE A 211 30.86 2.89 -1.55
CA PHE A 211 32.24 3.32 -1.27
C PHE A 211 32.99 2.33 -0.36
N GLU A 212 32.46 1.10 -0.21
CA GLU A 212 33.05 0.06 0.66
C GLU A 212 34.49 -0.33 0.29
N THR A 213 34.91 -0.08 -0.95
CA THR A 213 36.28 -0.32 -1.44
C THR A 213 37.18 0.92 -1.33
N GLY A 214 36.74 1.98 -0.65
CA GLY A 214 37.46 3.25 -0.49
C GLY A 214 37.32 4.23 -1.67
N HIS A 215 36.65 3.83 -2.75
CA HIS A 215 36.30 4.68 -3.90
C HIS A 215 34.93 4.27 -4.43
N ALA A 216 34.29 5.13 -5.24
CA ALA A 216 32.98 4.82 -5.79
C ALA A 216 33.07 3.61 -6.75
N ALA A 217 32.29 2.58 -6.46
CA ALA A 217 32.15 1.41 -7.32
C ALA A 217 30.67 0.99 -7.44
N VAL A 218 30.33 0.35 -8.57
CA VAL A 218 28.98 -0.17 -8.82
C VAL A 218 28.93 -1.63 -8.40
N PHE A 219 27.92 -1.97 -7.62
CA PHE A 219 27.64 -3.32 -7.14
C PHE A 219 26.29 -3.80 -7.63
N VAL A 220 26.11 -5.10 -7.70
CA VAL A 220 24.84 -5.75 -8.02
C VAL A 220 24.54 -6.77 -6.93
N GLN A 221 23.40 -6.61 -6.27
CA GLN A 221 22.95 -7.49 -5.19
C GLN A 221 21.71 -8.28 -5.62
N SER A 222 21.75 -9.60 -5.41
CA SER A 222 20.56 -10.46 -5.54
C SER A 222 19.60 -10.21 -4.38
N LEU A 223 18.30 -10.13 -4.69
CA LEU A 223 17.22 -10.03 -3.71
C LEU A 223 16.64 -11.39 -3.31
N TYR A 224 17.05 -12.46 -3.98
CA TYR A 224 16.81 -13.81 -3.50
C TYR A 224 17.93 -14.18 -2.54
N THR A 225 17.58 -14.42 -1.29
CA THR A 225 18.46 -15.09 -0.32
C THR A 225 18.57 -16.56 -0.71
N ASN A 226 19.80 -17.08 -0.79
CA ASN A 226 20.06 -18.50 -0.62
C ASN A 226 19.87 -18.89 0.86
#